data_AF-A0A9P6X1J3-F1
#
_entry.id   AF-A0A9P6X1J3-F1
#
_cell.length_a   1.000
_cell.length_b   1.000
_cell.length_c   1.000
_cell.angle_alpha   90.00
_cell.angle_beta   90.00
_cell.angle_gamma   90.00
#
_symmetry.space_group_name_H-M   'P 1'
#
loop_
_entity.id
_entity.type
_entity.pdbx_description
1 polymer ?
#
loop_
_entity_poly.entity_id
_entity_poly.type
_entity_poly.pdbx_seq_one_letter_code
_entity_poly.pdbx_strand_id
1 'polypeptide(L)'
;MKRKRSDQTKLIEHVFIDGYPPKNPKPQLSFLQPPQASVGRQLSSDFQGMLNMLIDQAYPPNACPSCFEVFTARSEAKEHFKEQHRGEKTYQCLAHNCEQSYSSKPGLRYHLLNGHQATLVSDKE
;
A
#
# COMPACT_ATOMS: atom_id res chain seq x y z
N MET A 1 12.43 10.87 42.90
CA MET A 1 11.80 9.71 42.22
C MET A 1 11.98 9.88 40.71
N LYS A 2 13.03 9.29 40.12
CA LYS A 2 13.29 9.38 38.68
C LYS A 2 12.70 8.14 38.01
N ARG A 3 11.67 8.34 37.18
CA ARG A 3 10.93 7.29 36.47
C ARG A 3 11.90 6.52 35.56
N LYS A 4 11.93 5.20 35.68
CA LYS A 4 12.69 4.30 34.80
C LYS A 4 12.27 4.57 33.35
N ARG A 5 13.24 4.85 32.46
CA ARG A 5 13.04 4.77 31.01
C ARG A 5 12.72 3.29 30.72
N SER A 6 11.47 3.01 30.39
CA SER A 6 11.08 1.70 29.88
C SER A 6 11.72 1.53 28.53
N ASP A 7 12.44 0.42 28.36
CA ASP A 7 13.02 -0.05 27.13
C ASP A 7 11.95 -0.11 26.04
N GLN A 8 11.97 0.83 25.09
CA GLN A 8 11.03 0.88 23.99
C GLN A 8 11.57 0.01 22.87
N THR A 9 11.49 -1.31 23.05
CA THR A 9 11.59 -2.26 21.93
C THR A 9 10.53 -1.85 20.90
N LYS A 10 10.96 -1.54 19.68
CA LYS A 10 10.03 -1.22 18.59
C LYS A 10 9.35 -2.53 18.21
N LEU A 11 8.04 -2.61 18.39
CA LEU A 11 7.23 -3.68 17.82
C LEU A 11 7.08 -3.38 16.33
N ILE A 12 7.53 -4.30 15.47
CA ILE A 12 7.30 -4.20 14.02
C ILE A 12 6.14 -5.14 13.70
N GLU A 13 5.07 -4.57 13.14
CA GLU A 13 3.92 -5.33 12.67
C GLU A 13 4.04 -5.63 11.18
N HIS A 14 4.02 -6.91 10.83
CA HIS A 14 4.08 -7.41 9.47
C HIS A 14 2.71 -7.93 9.02
N VAL A 15 2.27 -7.51 7.84
CA VAL A 15 1.05 -8.02 7.20
C VAL A 15 1.40 -9.24 6.36
N PHE A 16 0.66 -10.34 6.56
CA PHE A 16 0.70 -11.53 5.72
C PHE A 16 -0.66 -11.71 5.03
N ILE A 17 -0.63 -12.21 3.79
CA ILE A 17 -1.83 -12.52 2.98
C ILE A 17 -1.69 -13.98 2.53
N ASP A 18 -2.66 -14.81 2.92
CA ASP A 18 -2.65 -16.27 2.79
C ASP A 18 -1.41 -16.94 3.39
N GLY A 19 -0.85 -16.35 4.46
CA GLY A 19 0.37 -16.82 5.10
C GLY A 19 1.67 -16.44 4.38
N TYR A 20 1.59 -15.65 3.30
CA TYR A 20 2.75 -15.17 2.55
C TYR A 20 2.94 -13.65 2.71
N PRO A 21 4.19 -13.15 2.62
CA PRO A 21 4.40 -11.72 2.53
C PRO A 21 3.70 -11.18 1.26
N PRO A 22 3.04 -10.01 1.35
CA PRO A 22 2.36 -9.43 0.19
C PRO A 22 3.37 -9.20 -0.93
N LYS A 23 3.02 -9.61 -2.14
CA LYS A 23 3.82 -9.28 -3.31
C LYS A 23 3.77 -7.77 -3.47
N ASN A 24 4.93 -7.14 -3.41
CA ASN A 24 5.07 -5.75 -3.81
C ASN A 24 5.12 -5.73 -5.34
N PRO A 25 4.08 -5.26 -6.05
CA PRO A 25 4.24 -5.01 -7.47
C PRO A 25 5.37 -4.00 -7.60
N LYS A 26 6.46 -4.36 -8.29
CA LYS A 26 7.61 -3.47 -8.47
C LYS A 26 7.08 -2.11 -8.93
N PRO A 27 7.25 -1.02 -8.16
CA PRO A 27 6.99 0.29 -8.72
C PRO A 27 8.03 0.44 -9.84
N GLN A 28 7.57 0.56 -11.08
CA GLN A 28 8.44 0.93 -12.20
C GLN A 28 8.78 2.42 -12.03
N LEU A 29 9.43 2.77 -10.92
CA LEU A 29 9.98 4.10 -10.59
C LEU A 29 11.29 4.32 -11.36
N SER A 30 11.34 3.92 -12.64
CA SER A 30 12.55 3.99 -13.45
C SER A 30 12.78 5.36 -14.07
N PHE A 31 11.86 6.32 -13.93
CA PHE A 31 12.05 7.65 -14.48
C PHE A 31 11.61 8.76 -13.50
N LEU A 32 12.63 9.35 -12.85
CA LEU A 32 12.67 10.68 -12.22
C LEU A 32 12.20 10.80 -10.75
N GLN A 33 13.09 11.37 -9.92
CA GLN A 33 12.90 11.91 -8.56
C GLN A 33 13.61 13.29 -8.51
N PRO A 34 13.33 14.25 -7.57
CA PRO A 34 12.23 14.43 -6.60
C PRO A 34 11.68 15.92 -6.58
N PRO A 35 10.85 16.41 -5.62
CA PRO A 35 11.12 16.44 -4.18
C PRO A 35 10.14 15.64 -3.32
N GLN A 36 10.71 15.25 -2.19
CA GLN A 36 10.14 14.51 -1.08
C GLN A 36 8.89 15.20 -0.53
N ALA A 37 7.75 14.50 -0.55
CA ALA A 37 6.74 14.69 0.46
C ALA A 37 6.98 13.65 1.55
N SER A 38 7.68 14.04 2.61
CA SER A 38 7.79 13.28 3.85
C SER A 38 6.38 13.15 4.44
N VAL A 39 5.66 12.10 4.06
CA VAL A 39 4.43 11.72 4.74
C VAL A 39 4.84 11.02 6.01
N GLY A 40 4.91 11.79 7.11
CA GLY A 40 4.90 11.23 8.45
C GLY A 40 3.60 10.46 8.62
N ARG A 41 3.65 9.13 8.44
CA ARG A 41 2.47 8.28 8.53
C ARG A 41 2.50 7.58 9.87
N GLN A 42 1.53 7.91 10.73
CA GLN A 42 1.26 7.10 11.92
C GLN A 42 0.80 5.72 11.44
N LEU A 43 1.51 4.68 11.89
CA LEU A 43 1.05 3.31 11.73
C LEU A 43 -0.26 3.19 12.51
N SER A 44 -1.35 2.84 11.82
CA SER A 44 -2.59 2.49 12.48
C SER A 44 -2.43 1.15 13.18
N SER A 45 -2.89 1.03 14.43
CA SER A 45 -2.91 -0.23 15.18
C SER A 45 -3.89 -1.26 14.62
N ASP A 46 -4.77 -0.87 13.68
CA ASP A 46 -5.75 -1.77 13.07
C ASP A 46 -5.25 -2.33 11.74
N PHE A 47 -5.50 -3.63 11.53
CA PHE A 47 -5.16 -4.35 10.29
C PHE A 47 -5.61 -3.60 9.04
N GLN A 48 -6.81 -3.04 9.05
CA GLN A 48 -7.33 -2.39 7.86
C GLN A 48 -6.62 -1.09 7.50
N GLY A 49 -6.06 -0.38 8.48
CA GLY A 49 -5.22 0.78 8.22
C GLY A 49 -3.82 0.36 7.73
N MET A 50 -3.25 -0.72 8.26
CA MET A 50 -2.01 -1.30 7.72
C MET A 50 -2.19 -1.78 6.26
N LEU A 51 -3.31 -2.40 5.95
CA LEU A 51 -3.64 -2.81 4.59
C LEU A 51 -3.80 -1.62 3.64
N ASN A 52 -4.39 -0.51 4.09
CA ASN A 52 -4.41 0.73 3.29
C ASN A 52 -3.01 1.27 3.03
N MET A 53 -2.14 1.26 4.04
CA MET A 53 -0.76 1.71 3.87
C MET A 53 -0.01 0.85 2.86
N LEU A 54 -0.18 -0.47 2.91
CA LEU A 54 0.38 -1.41 1.95
C LEU A 54 -0.11 -1.13 0.51
N ILE A 55 -1.41 -0.93 0.33
CA ILE A 55 -1.99 -0.58 -0.98
C ILE A 55 -1.45 0.76 -1.48
N ASP A 56 -1.31 1.75 -0.60
CA ASP A 56 -0.75 3.06 -0.96
C ASP A 56 0.75 3.00 -1.27
N GLN A 57 1.50 2.05 -0.69
CA GLN A 57 2.91 1.81 -1.05
C GLN A 57 3.02 1.18 -2.44
N ALA A 58 2.18 0.18 -2.74
CA ALA A 58 2.13 -0.47 -4.05
C ALA A 58 1.57 0.47 -5.14
N TYR A 59 0.59 1.29 -4.79
CA TYR A 59 -0.08 2.24 -5.68
C TYR A 59 -0.12 3.63 -5.03
N PRO A 60 0.94 4.43 -5.16
CA PRO A 60 1.01 5.75 -4.56
C PRO A 60 -0.17 6.64 -4.96
N PRO A 61 -0.75 7.44 -4.05
CA PRO A 61 -1.89 8.29 -4.37
C PRO A 61 -1.60 9.34 -5.44
N ASN A 62 -0.33 9.71 -5.61
CA ASN A 62 0.12 10.74 -6.53
C ASN A 62 0.72 10.13 -7.81
N ALA A 63 0.68 8.81 -7.99
CA ALA A 63 1.19 8.14 -9.17
C ALA A 63 0.06 7.47 -9.95
N CYS A 64 0.17 7.45 -11.27
CA CYS A 64 -0.73 6.66 -12.10
C CYS A 64 -0.51 5.16 -11.81
N PRO A 65 -1.55 4.38 -11.50
CA PRO A 65 -1.40 2.95 -11.22
C PRO A 65 -1.10 2.10 -12.47
N SER A 66 -1.24 2.67 -13.69
CA SER A 66 -0.94 1.97 -14.95
C SER A 66 0.50 2.20 -15.40
N CYS A 67 0.87 3.46 -15.62
CA CYS A 67 2.17 3.85 -16.17
C CYS A 67 3.17 4.33 -15.12
N PHE A 68 2.77 4.44 -13.84
CA PHE A 68 3.59 4.93 -12.73
C PHE A 68 4.13 6.36 -12.87
N GLU A 69 3.56 7.15 -13.77
CA GLU A 69 3.85 8.59 -13.87
C GLU A 69 3.44 9.30 -12.57
N VAL A 70 4.31 10.17 -12.05
CA VAL A 70 4.13 10.87 -10.78
C VAL A 70 3.62 12.28 -11.03
N PHE A 71 2.60 12.67 -10.28
CA PHE A 71 1.92 13.96 -10.36
C PHE A 71 2.13 14.76 -9.07
N THR A 72 1.88 16.07 -9.14
CA THR A 72 2.01 16.94 -7.96
C THR A 72 0.83 16.74 -6.99
N ALA A 73 -0.34 16.40 -7.51
CA ALA A 73 -1.54 16.12 -6.74
C ALA A 73 -2.20 14.78 -7.10
N ARG A 74 -2.90 14.20 -6.12
CA ARG A 74 -3.72 12.99 -6.30
C ARG A 74 -4.84 13.18 -7.33
N SER A 75 -5.41 14.38 -7.43
CA SER A 75 -6.46 14.70 -8.39
C SER A 75 -5.95 14.56 -9.82
N GLU A 76 -4.74 15.06 -10.09
CA GLU A 76 -4.10 14.99 -11.42
C GLU A 76 -3.82 13.54 -11.82
N ALA A 77 -3.24 12.74 -10.92
CA ALA A 77 -3.00 11.31 -11.19
C ALA A 77 -4.30 10.55 -11.50
N LYS A 78 -5.40 10.89 -10.79
CA LYS A 78 -6.71 10.29 -10.99
C LYS A 78 -7.33 10.71 -12.33
N GLU A 79 -7.19 11.97 -12.70
CA GLU A 79 -7.66 12.51 -13.98
C GLU A 79 -6.89 11.90 -15.14
N HIS A 80 -5.56 11.90 -15.08
CA HIS A 80 -4.69 11.22 -16.04
C HIS A 80 -5.11 9.76 -16.23
N PHE A 81 -5.29 9.00 -15.15
CA PHE A 81 -5.74 7.60 -15.25
C PHE A 81 -7.11 7.48 -15.93
N LYS A 82 -8.03 8.39 -15.64
CA LYS A 82 -9.37 8.40 -16.24
C LYS A 82 -9.34 8.72 -17.74
N GLU A 83 -8.43 9.58 -18.18
CA GLU A 83 -8.32 9.99 -19.58
C GLU A 83 -7.49 9.03 -20.42
N GLN A 84 -6.34 8.58 -19.91
CA GLN A 84 -5.35 7.78 -20.66
C GLN A 84 -5.52 6.28 -20.49
N HIS A 85 -6.06 5.83 -19.35
CA HIS A 85 -6.10 4.41 -18.93
C HIS A 85 -7.52 3.95 -18.60
N ARG A 86 -8.51 4.54 -19.28
CA ARG A 86 -9.92 4.29 -19.01
C ARG A 86 -10.27 2.81 -19.16
N GLY A 87 -10.85 2.24 -18.10
CA GLY A 87 -11.33 0.85 -18.11
C GLY A 87 -10.28 -0.20 -17.76
N GLU A 88 -9.03 0.22 -17.51
CA GLU A 88 -7.99 -0.70 -17.05
C GLU A 88 -8.23 -1.14 -15.60
N LYS A 89 -7.87 -2.40 -15.32
CA LYS A 89 -7.86 -2.97 -13.96
C LYS A 89 -6.42 -3.00 -13.47
N THR A 90 -5.91 -1.85 -13.06
CA THR A 90 -4.50 -1.67 -12.69
C THR A 90 -4.17 -2.09 -11.27
N TYR A 91 -5.16 -2.13 -10.39
CA TYR A 91 -4.95 -2.49 -8.98
C TYR A 91 -4.96 -4.01 -8.81
N GLN A 92 -3.81 -4.64 -9.04
CA GLN A 92 -3.61 -6.07 -8.86
C GLN A 92 -3.60 -6.47 -7.37
N CYS A 93 -4.15 -7.65 -7.10
CA CYS A 93 -4.09 -8.30 -5.79
C CYS A 93 -2.63 -8.46 -5.35
N LEU A 94 -2.38 -8.32 -4.04
CA LEU A 94 -1.05 -8.44 -3.45
C LEU A 94 -0.77 -9.86 -2.91
N ALA A 95 -1.68 -10.82 -3.10
CA ALA A 95 -1.43 -12.21 -2.73
C ALA A 95 -0.58 -12.93 -3.80
N HIS A 96 0.32 -13.81 -3.36
CA HIS A 96 1.30 -14.49 -4.24
C HIS A 96 0.62 -15.25 -5.40
N ASN A 97 -0.46 -15.98 -5.10
CA ASN A 97 -1.17 -16.83 -6.06
C ASN A 97 -2.50 -16.23 -6.54
N CYS A 98 -2.64 -14.90 -6.51
CA CYS A 98 -3.85 -14.22 -6.96
C CYS A 98 -3.55 -13.23 -8.08
N GLU A 99 -4.18 -13.43 -9.23
CA GLU A 99 -4.02 -12.58 -10.43
C GLU A 99 -5.21 -11.62 -10.60
N GLN A 100 -6.10 -11.55 -9.59
CA GLN A 100 -7.25 -10.65 -9.65
C GLN A 100 -6.81 -9.19 -9.65
N SER A 101 -7.51 -8.42 -10.47
CA SER A 101 -7.20 -7.02 -10.71
C SER A 101 -8.46 -6.18 -10.64
N TYR A 102 -8.35 -4.97 -10.09
CA TYR A 102 -9.47 -4.07 -9.84
C TYR A 102 -9.25 -2.73 -10.51
N SER A 103 -10.34 -2.01 -10.78
CA SER A 103 -10.31 -0.64 -11.33
C SER A 103 -10.21 0.43 -10.23
N SER A 104 -10.24 0.04 -8.95
CA SER A 104 -10.17 0.98 -7.83
C SER A 104 -9.51 0.37 -6.58
N LYS A 105 -8.80 1.21 -5.82
CA LYS A 105 -8.25 0.86 -4.49
C LYS A 105 -9.29 0.26 -3.52
N PRO A 106 -10.49 0.85 -3.32
CA PRO A 106 -11.49 0.25 -2.43
C PRO A 106 -11.96 -1.13 -2.89
N GLY A 107 -12.02 -1.39 -4.20
CA GLY A 107 -12.32 -2.72 -4.74
C GLY A 107 -11.23 -3.74 -4.40
N LEU A 108 -9.97 -3.39 -4.60
CA LEU A 108 -8.82 -4.21 -4.20
C LEU A 108 -8.83 -4.47 -2.68
N ARG A 109 -9.06 -3.43 -1.87
CA ARG A 109 -9.15 -3.57 -0.41
C ARG A 109 -10.26 -4.52 -0.01
N TYR A 110 -11.46 -4.36 -0.56
CA TYR A 110 -12.58 -5.25 -0.27
C TYR A 110 -12.24 -6.71 -0.62
N HIS A 111 -11.61 -6.95 -1.76
CA HIS A 111 -11.13 -8.27 -2.15
C HIS A 111 -10.11 -8.85 -1.17
N LEU A 112 -9.11 -8.08 -0.74
CA LEU A 112 -8.12 -8.57 0.23
C LEU A 112 -8.73 -8.94 1.59
N LEU A 113 -9.83 -8.31 1.97
CA LEU A 113 -10.50 -8.54 3.26
C LEU A 113 -11.46 -9.72 3.25
N ASN A 114 -12.07 -10.01 2.10
CA ASN A 114 -13.11 -11.04 1.98
C ASN A 114 -12.68 -12.25 1.17
N GLY A 115 -11.67 -12.09 0.30
CA GLY A 115 -11.17 -13.11 -0.61
C GLY A 115 -9.85 -13.75 -0.17
N HIS A 116 -9.21 -13.21 0.87
CA HIS A 116 -7.93 -13.70 1.38
C HIS A 116 -7.93 -13.76 2.90
N GLN A 117 -7.10 -14.66 3.45
CA GLN A 117 -6.84 -14.68 4.88
C GLN A 117 -5.65 -13.78 5.17
N ALA A 118 -5.90 -12.63 5.77
CA ALA A 118 -4.84 -11.70 6.11
C ALA A 118 -4.63 -11.64 7.62
N THR A 119 -3.36 -11.71 8.02
CA THR A 119 -2.94 -11.76 9.42
C THR A 119 -1.89 -10.70 9.71
N LEU A 120 -1.92 -10.20 10.94
CA LEU A 120 -0.87 -9.34 11.49
C LEU A 120 0.01 -10.20 12.39
N VAL A 121 1.31 -10.18 12.13
CA VAL A 121 2.31 -10.79 12.99
C VAL A 121 3.13 -9.66 13.59
N SER A 122 3.15 -9.58 14.92
CA SER A 122 3.96 -8.62 15.66
C SER A 122 5.22 -9.31 16.13
N ASP A 123 6.35 -8.98 15.51
CA ASP A 123 7.66 -9.49 15.93
C ASP A 123 8.35 -8.48 16.86
N LYS A 124 9.04 -9.00 17.87
CA LYS A 124 9.96 -8.21 18.72
C LYS A 124 11.33 -8.34 18.10
N GLU A 125 11.94 -7.22 17.69
CA GLU A 125 13.36 -7.17 17.30
C GLU A 125 14.27 -7.63 18.45
#